data_AF-A0A8G0L6N8-F1
#
_entry.id   AF-A0A8G0L6N8-F1
#
_cell.length_a   1.000
_cell.length_b   1.000
_cell.length_c   1.000
_cell.angle_alpha   90.00
_cell.angle_beta   90.00
_cell.angle_gamma   90.00
#
_symmetry.space_group_name_H-M   'P 1'
#
loop_
_entity.id
_entity.type
_entity.pdbx_description
1 polymer ?
#
loop_
_entity_poly.entity_id
_entity_poly.type
_entity_poly.pdbx_seq_one_letter_code
_entity_poly.pdbx_strand_id
1 'polypeptide(L)'
;MLVLFQNAIIYNPFLPPNARSMTISEFSRQCGGVEWKEDRIKSLDGTEIALCISEISCGDERGSSSKGPKTPVYILYFQGNASSLPPRLPDLSGILRQLKAETKGQVHYTMICLSYRGYWTSHDRPSEKGIDLDSEAALRWVSKLHHEKHKETQVAPVTILWGQSIGCGFATNLAAKTQDAGNLPINALVLETPFTNTRAMLTALYPQKWLPYRYLWPFLRNHLDSWANLELIAAKGQKPGVYIVEGGKDELVPSDHGDILYRRCQDVQLHAEWHTVRGALHNDVMVRRHGKHIIAQSIASAVSRAQELSADQAQCLPGLAKSKT
;
A
#
# COMPACT_ATOMS: atom_id res chain seq x y z
N MET A 1 29.27 -13.77 -6.37
CA MET A 1 28.89 -12.34 -6.49
C MET A 1 27.37 -12.16 -6.43
N LEU A 2 26.59 -12.64 -7.42
CA LEU A 2 25.14 -12.36 -7.52
C LEU A 2 24.31 -12.76 -6.29
N VAL A 3 24.60 -13.91 -5.67
CA VAL A 3 23.94 -14.39 -4.44
C VAL A 3 24.34 -13.58 -3.19
N LEU A 4 25.57 -13.07 -3.13
CA LEU A 4 26.06 -12.29 -1.98
C LEU A 4 25.56 -10.85 -2.01
N PHE A 5 25.39 -10.28 -3.20
CA PHE A 5 24.95 -8.91 -3.42
C PHE A 5 23.47 -8.77 -3.80
N GLN A 6 22.65 -9.81 -3.57
CA GLN A 6 21.23 -9.83 -3.96
C GLN A 6 20.48 -8.57 -3.54
N ASN A 7 20.59 -8.16 -2.28
CA ASN A 7 19.87 -6.98 -1.80
C ASN A 7 20.32 -5.71 -2.51
N ALA A 8 21.60 -5.59 -2.87
CA ALA A 8 22.11 -4.45 -3.61
C ALA A 8 21.69 -4.46 -5.10
N ILE A 9 21.26 -5.61 -5.62
CA ILE A 9 20.72 -5.75 -6.99
C ILE A 9 19.21 -5.49 -6.99
N ILE A 10 18.51 -6.00 -5.97
CA ILE A 10 17.06 -5.93 -5.85
C ILE A 10 16.63 -4.51 -5.43
N TYR A 11 17.33 -3.92 -4.46
CA TYR A 11 16.98 -2.63 -3.88
C TYR A 11 17.98 -1.56 -4.32
N ASN A 12 17.46 -0.50 -4.95
CA ASN A 12 18.27 0.55 -5.56
C ASN A 12 18.04 1.92 -4.89
N PRO A 13 18.31 2.08 -3.58
CA PRO A 13 17.95 3.30 -2.86
C PRO A 13 18.76 4.54 -3.24
N PHE A 14 19.89 4.37 -3.93
CA PHE A 14 20.77 5.46 -4.38
C PHE A 14 20.54 5.83 -5.84
N LEU A 15 19.44 5.37 -6.45
CA LEU A 15 19.07 5.75 -7.82
C LEU A 15 17.83 6.63 -7.79
N PRO A 16 17.83 7.82 -8.42
CA PRO A 16 19.00 8.52 -8.96
C PRO A 16 20.05 8.87 -7.87
N PRO A 17 21.30 9.24 -8.21
CA PRO A 17 22.40 9.44 -7.24
C PRO A 17 22.09 10.36 -6.04
N ASN A 18 21.19 11.34 -6.23
CA ASN A 18 20.74 12.28 -5.21
C ASN A 18 19.42 11.86 -4.52
N ALA A 19 18.90 10.66 -4.76
CA ALA A 19 17.61 10.20 -4.22
C ALA A 19 17.51 10.40 -2.71
N ARG A 20 18.58 10.13 -1.97
CA ARG A 20 18.58 10.23 -0.50
C ARG A 20 18.71 11.66 0.05
N SER A 21 19.07 12.64 -0.77
CA SER A 21 19.22 14.03 -0.37
C SER A 21 18.06 14.93 -0.82
N MET A 22 17.16 14.42 -1.66
CA MET A 22 15.97 15.15 -2.09
C MET A 22 15.04 15.45 -0.90
N THR A 23 14.40 16.61 -0.94
CA THR A 23 13.57 17.11 0.17
C THR A 23 12.12 17.32 -0.24
N ILE A 24 11.18 17.27 0.72
CA ILE A 24 9.75 17.51 0.44
C ILE A 24 9.52 18.91 -0.17
N SER A 25 10.26 19.92 0.30
CA SER A 25 10.10 21.31 -0.13
C SER A 25 10.42 21.51 -1.61
N GLU A 26 11.39 20.78 -2.18
CA GLU A 26 11.72 20.79 -3.61
C GLU A 26 10.52 20.45 -4.51
N PHE A 27 9.64 19.56 -4.04
CA PHE A 27 8.49 19.06 -4.81
C PHE A 27 7.15 19.70 -4.41
N SER A 28 7.11 20.46 -3.31
CA SER A 28 5.89 21.06 -2.73
C SER A 28 5.02 21.81 -3.75
N ARG A 29 5.62 22.59 -4.66
CA ARG A 29 4.90 23.35 -5.70
C ARG A 29 4.16 22.44 -6.70
N GLN A 30 4.69 21.23 -6.93
CA GLN A 30 4.11 20.25 -7.86
C GLN A 30 3.00 19.42 -7.19
N CYS A 31 2.91 19.43 -5.86
CA CYS A 31 1.87 18.74 -5.09
C CYS A 31 0.48 19.38 -5.20
N GLY A 32 0.34 20.52 -5.89
CA GLY A 32 -0.97 21.10 -6.21
C GLY A 32 -1.82 21.41 -4.98
N GLY A 33 -1.20 21.97 -3.93
CA GLY A 33 -1.85 22.33 -2.67
C GLY A 33 -2.00 21.20 -1.65
N VAL A 34 -1.57 19.98 -1.98
CA VAL A 34 -1.46 18.89 -1.00
C VAL A 34 -0.19 19.09 -0.18
N GLU A 35 -0.35 19.23 1.13
CA GLU A 35 0.75 19.40 2.08
C GLU A 35 1.29 18.04 2.54
N TRP A 36 2.61 17.95 2.64
CA TRP A 36 3.32 16.76 3.10
C TRP A 36 4.25 17.14 4.25
N LYS A 37 4.27 16.32 5.30
CA LYS A 37 5.17 16.45 6.44
C LYS A 37 6.07 15.22 6.55
N GLU A 38 7.31 15.43 6.97
CA GLU A 38 8.19 14.34 7.40
C GLU A 38 7.86 13.97 8.85
N ASP A 39 7.87 12.68 9.14
CA ASP A 39 7.82 12.14 10.51
C ASP A 39 8.73 10.91 10.59
N ARG A 40 8.95 10.38 11.80
CA ARG A 40 9.84 9.24 12.03
C ARG A 40 9.23 8.23 12.98
N ILE A 41 9.50 6.97 12.69
CA ILE A 41 9.19 5.84 13.57
C ILE A 41 10.43 5.00 13.83
N LYS A 42 10.36 4.18 14.86
CA LYS A 42 11.33 3.11 15.08
C LYS A 42 10.73 1.81 14.56
N SER A 43 11.47 1.13 13.69
CA SER A 43 11.23 -0.26 13.33
C SER A 43 11.26 -1.14 14.58
N LEU A 44 10.74 -2.37 14.49
CA LEU A 44 10.72 -3.32 15.60
C LEU A 44 12.12 -3.71 16.11
N ASP A 45 13.16 -3.54 15.31
CA ASP A 45 14.57 -3.71 15.69
C ASP A 45 15.26 -2.40 16.10
N GLY A 46 14.51 -1.30 16.20
CA GLY A 46 15.01 0.01 16.63
C GLY A 46 15.57 0.89 15.51
N THR A 47 15.64 0.40 14.27
CA THR A 47 16.08 1.20 13.10
C THR A 47 15.17 2.41 12.90
N GLU A 48 15.75 3.58 12.66
CA GLU A 48 15.00 4.80 12.39
C GLU A 48 14.50 4.85 10.95
N ILE A 49 13.19 4.97 10.81
CA ILE A 49 12.48 4.93 9.52
C ILE A 49 11.74 6.24 9.33
N ALA A 50 11.99 6.89 8.19
CA ALA A 50 11.33 8.12 7.79
C ALA A 50 9.99 7.85 7.11
N LEU A 51 9.04 8.74 7.36
CA LEU A 51 7.70 8.75 6.79
C LEU A 51 7.46 10.07 6.05
N CYS A 52 6.68 10.03 4.98
CA CYS A 52 6.00 11.23 4.47
C CYS A 52 4.49 11.08 4.70
N ILE A 53 3.88 12.06 5.36
CA ILE A 53 2.47 12.00 5.75
C ILE A 53 1.72 13.16 5.11
N SER A 54 0.52 12.88 4.60
CA SER A 54 -0.44 13.89 4.15
C SER A 54 -1.84 13.57 4.68
N GLU A 55 -2.63 14.60 4.93
CA GLU A 55 -4.01 14.48 5.42
C GLU A 55 -4.95 15.26 4.50
N ILE A 56 -6.05 14.64 4.06
CA ILE A 56 -7.09 15.30 3.25
C ILE A 56 -8.48 14.96 3.80
N SER A 57 -9.37 15.95 3.82
CA SER A 57 -10.77 15.76 4.21
C SER A 57 -11.70 15.89 3.00
N CYS A 58 -12.68 15.00 2.92
CA CYS A 58 -13.72 14.95 1.90
C CYS A 58 -15.10 15.19 2.55
N GLY A 59 -16.03 15.74 1.78
CA GLY A 59 -17.41 16.01 2.24
C GLY A 59 -17.64 17.39 2.87
N ASP A 60 -16.65 18.28 2.88
CA ASP A 60 -16.78 19.68 3.37
C ASP A 60 -17.20 20.67 2.27
N GLU A 61 -18.22 20.35 1.48
CA GLU A 61 -18.76 21.35 0.55
C GLU A 61 -19.49 22.46 1.32
N ARG A 62 -19.19 23.71 0.97
CA ARG A 62 -19.83 24.92 1.53
C ARG A 62 -21.33 24.83 1.33
N GLY A 63 -22.06 24.44 2.38
CA GLY A 63 -23.52 24.34 2.39
C GLY A 63 -24.09 23.00 2.88
N SER A 64 -23.27 21.95 3.01
CA SER A 64 -23.74 20.67 3.55
C SER A 64 -23.72 20.68 5.09
N SER A 65 -24.90 20.71 5.69
CA SER A 65 -25.13 20.65 7.15
C SER A 65 -24.96 19.26 7.75
N SER A 66 -24.30 18.32 7.06
CA SER A 66 -24.05 17.00 7.63
C SER A 66 -23.02 17.13 8.77
N LYS A 67 -23.48 17.03 10.02
CA LYS A 67 -22.69 17.12 11.26
C LYS A 67 -22.24 15.74 11.78
N GLY A 68 -22.03 14.76 10.89
CA GLY A 68 -21.59 13.42 11.28
C GLY A 68 -20.08 13.38 11.55
N PRO A 69 -19.57 12.40 12.32
CA PRO A 69 -18.14 12.15 12.40
C PRO A 69 -17.62 11.61 11.07
N LYS A 70 -16.47 12.14 10.61
CA LYS A 70 -15.80 11.64 9.39
C LYS A 70 -15.22 10.25 9.64
N THR A 71 -15.38 9.34 8.70
CA THR A 71 -14.70 8.03 8.73
C THR A 71 -13.19 8.24 8.53
N PRO A 72 -12.34 7.84 9.49
CA PRO A 72 -10.89 7.90 9.33
C PRO A 72 -10.42 6.78 8.42
N VAL A 73 -9.67 7.14 7.37
CA VAL A 73 -9.07 6.21 6.42
C VAL A 73 -7.55 6.37 6.47
N TYR A 74 -6.83 5.29 6.72
CA TYR A 74 -5.37 5.26 6.73
C TYR A 74 -4.86 4.50 5.52
N ILE A 75 -4.11 5.18 4.65
CA ILE A 75 -3.47 4.57 3.48
C ILE A 75 -1.98 4.42 3.82
N LEU A 76 -1.55 3.19 4.10
CA LEU A 76 -0.13 2.88 4.28
C LEU A 76 0.46 2.52 2.91
N TYR A 77 1.26 3.43 2.37
CA TYR A 77 1.85 3.34 1.04
C TYR A 77 3.26 2.74 1.07
N PHE A 78 3.45 1.76 0.21
CA PHE A 78 4.63 0.93 0.04
C PHE A 78 5.25 1.24 -1.33
N GLN A 79 6.32 2.04 -1.33
CA GLN A 79 6.92 2.54 -2.58
C GLN A 79 7.55 1.43 -3.44
N GLY A 80 7.59 1.67 -4.75
CA GLY A 80 8.35 0.85 -5.69
C GLY A 80 9.86 0.92 -5.49
N ASN A 81 10.58 0.13 -6.31
CA ASN A 81 12.04 0.15 -6.32
C ASN A 81 12.57 1.47 -6.90
N ALA A 82 13.78 1.85 -6.49
CA ALA A 82 14.44 3.09 -6.84
C ALA A 82 13.63 4.36 -6.51
N SER A 83 14.32 5.49 -6.58
CA SER A 83 13.89 6.80 -6.10
C SER A 83 13.59 6.81 -4.59
N SER A 84 13.35 8.02 -4.08
CA SER A 84 12.87 8.25 -2.71
C SER A 84 11.42 8.73 -2.75
N LEU A 85 10.84 8.95 -1.58
CA LEU A 85 9.49 9.50 -1.46
C LEU A 85 9.31 10.88 -2.09
N PRO A 86 10.21 11.89 -1.91
CA PRO A 86 9.93 13.26 -2.37
C PRO A 86 9.59 13.39 -3.85
N PRO A 87 10.31 12.75 -4.80
CA PRO A 87 9.92 12.75 -6.22
C PRO A 87 8.58 12.12 -6.55
N ARG A 88 8.06 11.25 -5.67
CA ARG A 88 6.77 10.55 -5.85
C ARG A 88 5.60 11.37 -5.32
N LEU A 89 5.85 12.33 -4.43
CA LEU A 89 4.79 13.14 -3.80
C LEU A 89 3.90 13.89 -4.80
N PRO A 90 4.39 14.45 -5.93
CA PRO A 90 3.51 15.10 -6.91
C PRO A 90 2.44 14.17 -7.49
N ASP A 91 2.80 12.91 -7.79
CA ASP A 91 1.89 11.92 -8.34
C ASP A 91 0.91 11.41 -7.28
N LEU A 92 1.41 11.10 -6.08
CA LEU A 92 0.58 10.73 -4.92
C LEU A 92 -0.41 11.85 -4.57
N SER A 93 0.03 13.11 -4.64
CA SER A 93 -0.83 14.28 -4.46
C SER A 93 -1.90 14.36 -5.54
N GLY A 94 -1.56 14.02 -6.79
CA GLY A 94 -2.52 13.91 -7.87
C GLY A 94 -3.63 12.91 -7.55
N ILE A 95 -3.27 11.76 -6.98
CA ILE A 95 -4.22 10.71 -6.59
C ILE A 95 -5.07 11.17 -5.40
N LEU A 96 -4.47 11.79 -4.37
CA LEU A 96 -5.20 12.37 -3.25
C LEU A 96 -6.22 13.43 -3.69
N ARG A 97 -5.90 14.25 -4.70
CA ARG A 97 -6.87 15.20 -5.26
C ARG A 97 -8.00 14.51 -6.03
N GLN A 98 -7.73 13.45 -6.77
CA GLN A 98 -8.79 12.66 -7.42
C GLN A 98 -9.67 11.96 -6.39
N LEU A 99 -9.07 11.38 -5.35
CA LEU A 99 -9.78 10.80 -4.22
C LEU A 99 -10.76 11.80 -3.61
N LYS A 100 -10.33 13.04 -3.38
CA LYS A 100 -11.20 14.09 -2.86
C LYS A 100 -12.43 14.35 -3.74
N ALA A 101 -12.30 14.21 -5.06
CA ALA A 101 -13.41 14.40 -6.00
C ALA A 101 -14.32 13.17 -6.12
N GLU A 102 -13.76 11.96 -5.98
CA GLU A 102 -14.48 10.69 -6.17
C GLU A 102 -15.15 10.17 -4.89
N THR A 103 -14.63 10.55 -3.74
CA THR A 103 -15.11 10.06 -2.45
C THR A 103 -16.48 10.64 -2.14
N LYS A 104 -17.46 9.75 -2.00
CA LYS A 104 -18.79 10.09 -1.51
C LYS A 104 -18.81 10.03 0.02
N GLY A 105 -19.45 11.01 0.65
CA GLY A 105 -19.62 11.06 2.09
C GLY A 105 -18.47 11.74 2.85
N GLN A 106 -18.50 11.56 4.17
CA GLN A 106 -17.60 12.24 5.11
C GLN A 106 -16.41 11.35 5.46
N VAL A 107 -15.29 11.61 4.79
CA VAL A 107 -14.09 10.78 4.93
C VAL A 107 -12.87 11.66 5.18
N HIS A 108 -12.01 11.22 6.08
CA HIS A 108 -10.73 11.85 6.34
C HIS A 108 -9.61 10.85 6.01
N TYR A 109 -8.88 11.11 4.93
CA TYR A 109 -7.74 10.28 4.55
C TYR A 109 -6.47 10.80 5.21
N THR A 110 -5.75 9.91 5.87
CA THR A 110 -4.35 10.08 6.24
C THR A 110 -3.53 9.13 5.38
N MET A 111 -2.68 9.67 4.52
CA MET A 111 -1.73 8.89 3.72
C MET A 111 -0.38 8.88 4.39
N ILE A 112 0.17 7.69 4.61
CA ILE A 112 1.45 7.43 5.27
C ILE A 112 2.33 6.70 4.28
N CYS A 113 3.32 7.39 3.75
CA CYS A 113 4.29 6.82 2.84
C CYS A 113 5.50 6.33 3.63
N LEU A 114 5.73 5.02 3.61
CA LEU A 114 6.82 4.37 4.32
C LEU A 114 8.10 4.39 3.45
N SER A 115 9.12 5.13 3.87
CA SER A 115 10.45 5.03 3.26
C SER A 115 11.21 3.93 3.99
N TYR A 116 11.20 2.71 3.49
CA TYR A 116 11.84 1.58 4.19
C TYR A 116 13.32 1.83 4.50
N ARG A 117 13.89 1.02 5.40
CA ARG A 117 15.31 1.07 5.71
C ARG A 117 16.17 1.07 4.44
N GLY A 118 17.19 1.90 4.44
CA GLY A 118 18.03 2.12 3.28
C GLY A 118 17.48 3.04 2.20
N TYR A 119 16.20 3.45 2.20
CA TYR A 119 15.67 4.46 1.28
C TYR A 119 15.58 5.85 1.94
N TRP A 120 15.63 6.90 1.11
CA TRP A 120 15.55 8.30 1.52
C TRP A 120 16.43 8.63 2.74
N THR A 121 15.86 9.15 3.83
CA THR A 121 16.57 9.48 5.07
C THR A 121 16.46 8.38 6.14
N SER A 122 15.95 7.20 5.78
CA SER A 122 15.88 6.02 6.66
C SER A 122 17.25 5.34 6.78
N HIS A 123 17.51 4.82 7.98
CA HIS A 123 18.79 4.20 8.33
C HIS A 123 18.90 2.76 7.81
N ASP A 124 20.07 2.16 8.02
CA ASP A 124 20.39 0.75 7.71
C ASP A 124 20.27 0.37 6.21
N ARG A 125 20.41 -0.92 5.89
CA ARG A 125 20.40 -1.49 4.53
C ARG A 125 19.14 -2.31 4.27
N PRO A 126 18.60 -2.28 3.04
CA PRO A 126 17.36 -2.98 2.72
C PRO A 126 17.57 -4.50 2.70
N SER A 127 16.58 -5.21 3.25
CA SER A 127 16.42 -6.66 3.18
C SER A 127 14.94 -6.99 3.39
N GLU A 128 14.42 -8.07 2.82
CA GLU A 128 13.00 -8.41 3.00
C GLU A 128 12.63 -8.51 4.49
N LYS A 129 13.42 -9.25 5.29
CA LYS A 129 13.19 -9.36 6.73
C LYS A 129 13.16 -8.00 7.43
N GLY A 130 14.10 -7.12 7.11
CA GLY A 130 14.15 -5.79 7.72
C GLY A 130 12.95 -4.92 7.32
N ILE A 131 12.58 -4.95 6.04
CA ILE A 131 11.44 -4.17 5.54
C ILE A 131 10.12 -4.71 6.10
N ASP A 132 9.99 -6.03 6.31
CA ASP A 132 8.85 -6.63 7.02
C ASP A 132 8.72 -6.06 8.45
N LEU A 133 9.84 -5.86 9.17
CA LEU A 133 9.84 -5.22 10.49
C LEU A 133 9.45 -3.74 10.42
N ASP A 134 9.95 -3.01 9.42
CA ASP A 134 9.59 -1.60 9.20
C ASP A 134 8.08 -1.45 8.92
N SER A 135 7.54 -2.39 8.14
CA SER A 135 6.13 -2.44 7.71
C SER A 135 5.19 -2.69 8.89
N GLU A 136 5.52 -3.66 9.74
CA GLU A 136 4.75 -3.96 10.96
C GLU A 136 4.83 -2.80 11.97
N ALA A 137 6.00 -2.17 12.12
CA ALA A 137 6.14 -0.98 12.96
C ALA A 137 5.29 0.20 12.47
N ALA A 138 5.19 0.39 11.15
CA ALA A 138 4.34 1.42 10.56
C ALA A 138 2.85 1.15 10.82
N LEU A 139 2.39 -0.10 10.71
CA LEU A 139 1.00 -0.46 11.04
C LEU A 139 0.68 -0.24 12.52
N ARG A 140 1.60 -0.59 13.43
CA ARG A 140 1.47 -0.31 14.86
C ARG A 140 1.39 1.19 15.15
N TRP A 141 2.22 1.98 14.47
CA TRP A 141 2.21 3.43 14.59
C TRP A 141 0.87 4.03 14.10
N VAL A 142 0.35 3.57 12.96
CA VAL A 142 -0.97 3.97 12.45
C VAL A 142 -2.08 3.62 13.45
N SER A 143 -1.99 2.44 14.07
CA SER A 143 -2.97 1.98 15.06
C SER A 143 -2.94 2.83 16.32
N LYS A 144 -1.74 3.17 16.81
CA LYS A 144 -1.57 4.10 17.93
C LYS A 144 -2.11 5.50 17.60
N LEU A 145 -1.77 6.03 16.43
CA LEU A 145 -2.25 7.34 15.96
C LEU A 145 -3.79 7.38 15.95
N HIS A 146 -4.43 6.33 15.44
CA HIS A 146 -5.89 6.24 15.43
C HIS A 146 -6.48 6.23 16.83
N HIS A 147 -5.99 5.34 17.70
CA HIS A 147 -6.49 5.24 19.08
C HIS A 147 -6.30 6.56 19.85
N GLU A 148 -5.24 7.31 19.60
CA GLU A 148 -5.01 8.62 20.21
C GLU A 148 -5.97 9.70 19.66
N LYS A 149 -6.13 9.79 18.32
CA LYS A 149 -7.01 10.79 17.68
C LYS A 149 -8.50 10.53 17.91
N HIS A 150 -8.92 9.26 18.03
CA HIS A 150 -10.33 8.85 18.02
C HIS A 150 -10.79 8.17 19.31
N LYS A 151 -10.02 8.27 20.41
CA LYS A 151 -10.32 7.66 21.71
C LYS A 151 -11.75 7.91 22.21
N GLU A 152 -12.23 9.13 22.03
CA GLU A 152 -13.56 9.57 22.53
C GLU A 152 -14.70 9.22 21.58
N THR A 153 -14.42 9.12 20.28
CA THR A 153 -15.46 8.95 19.24
C THR A 153 -15.67 7.50 18.84
N GLN A 154 -14.70 6.62 19.12
CA GLN A 154 -14.73 5.18 18.81
C GLN A 154 -15.16 4.85 17.37
N VAL A 155 -14.85 5.74 16.41
CA VAL A 155 -15.20 5.56 15.00
C VAL A 155 -14.30 4.48 14.41
N ALA A 156 -14.90 3.44 13.84
CA ALA A 156 -14.16 2.39 13.15
C ALA A 156 -13.35 2.95 11.97
N PRO A 157 -12.03 2.68 11.89
CA PRO A 157 -11.21 3.13 10.78
C PRO A 157 -11.27 2.17 9.59
N VAL A 158 -10.87 2.68 8.43
CA VAL A 158 -10.53 1.85 7.26
C VAL A 158 -9.02 1.92 7.05
N THR A 159 -8.33 0.78 7.08
CA THR A 159 -6.89 0.69 6.78
C THR A 159 -6.68 0.03 5.42
N ILE A 160 -5.95 0.72 4.55
CA ILE A 160 -5.62 0.30 3.19
C ILE A 160 -4.11 0.20 3.08
N LEU A 161 -3.61 -0.96 2.62
CA LEU A 161 -2.20 -1.08 2.22
C LEU A 161 -2.12 -0.88 0.71
N TRP A 162 -1.35 0.09 0.25
CA TRP A 162 -1.12 0.32 -1.16
C TRP A 162 0.34 0.02 -1.50
N GLY A 163 0.59 -1.02 -2.28
CA GLY A 163 1.91 -1.34 -2.82
C GLY A 163 2.05 -0.94 -4.28
N GLN A 164 3.23 -0.41 -4.61
CA GLN A 164 3.67 -0.22 -5.99
C GLN A 164 4.79 -1.21 -6.31
N SER A 165 4.64 -2.03 -7.35
CA SER A 165 5.65 -2.98 -7.82
C SER A 165 6.18 -3.85 -6.67
N ILE A 166 7.47 -3.77 -6.32
CA ILE A 166 8.06 -4.44 -5.14
C ILE A 166 7.34 -4.14 -3.82
N GLY A 167 6.75 -2.96 -3.69
CA GLY A 167 5.90 -2.57 -2.57
C GLY A 167 4.66 -3.47 -2.41
N CYS A 168 4.15 -4.08 -3.49
CA CYS A 168 3.07 -5.08 -3.42
C CYS A 168 3.49 -6.32 -2.63
N GLY A 169 4.74 -6.75 -2.80
CA GLY A 169 5.33 -7.84 -2.03
C GLY A 169 5.30 -7.56 -0.53
N PHE A 170 5.70 -6.35 -0.13
CA PHE A 170 5.67 -5.92 1.27
C PHE A 170 4.26 -5.71 1.83
N ALA A 171 3.35 -5.13 1.05
CA ALA A 171 1.96 -4.97 1.44
C ALA A 171 1.29 -6.33 1.69
N THR A 172 1.50 -7.30 0.79
CA THR A 172 0.99 -8.67 0.96
C THR A 172 1.69 -9.43 2.08
N ASN A 173 3.01 -9.25 2.28
CA ASN A 173 3.74 -9.82 3.42
C ASN A 173 3.15 -9.33 4.74
N LEU A 174 2.95 -8.01 4.89
CA LEU A 174 2.35 -7.43 6.09
C LEU A 174 0.94 -7.99 6.32
N ALA A 175 0.10 -7.97 5.30
CA ALA A 175 -1.27 -8.48 5.42
C ALA A 175 -1.34 -9.97 5.74
N ALA A 176 -0.41 -10.80 5.25
CA ALA A 176 -0.34 -12.21 5.56
C ALA A 176 0.22 -12.48 6.97
N LYS A 177 1.29 -11.78 7.36
CA LYS A 177 2.09 -12.11 8.55
C LYS A 177 1.70 -11.33 9.81
N THR A 178 1.02 -10.20 9.70
CA THR A 178 0.63 -9.43 10.88
C THR A 178 -0.31 -10.23 11.78
N GLN A 179 0.01 -10.31 13.07
CA GLN A 179 -0.71 -11.09 14.08
C GLN A 179 -1.01 -10.27 15.35
N ASP A 180 -0.57 -9.01 15.40
CA ASP A 180 -0.76 -8.18 16.58
C ASP A 180 -2.24 -7.78 16.72
N ALA A 181 -2.89 -8.24 17.78
CA ALA A 181 -4.29 -7.91 18.07
C ALA A 181 -4.52 -6.42 18.37
N GLY A 182 -3.45 -5.67 18.67
CA GLY A 182 -3.50 -4.21 18.83
C GLY A 182 -3.46 -3.44 17.51
N ASN A 183 -3.17 -4.10 16.39
CA ASN A 183 -3.20 -3.46 15.08
C ASN A 183 -4.62 -3.25 14.59
N LEU A 184 -4.81 -2.15 13.85
CA LEU A 184 -6.03 -1.93 13.10
C LEU A 184 -6.24 -3.03 12.05
N PRO A 185 -7.49 -3.41 11.80
CA PRO A 185 -7.79 -4.39 10.77
C PRO A 185 -7.42 -3.86 9.39
N ILE A 186 -6.83 -4.72 8.55
CA ILE A 186 -6.56 -4.37 7.16
C ILE A 186 -7.83 -4.63 6.35
N ASN A 187 -8.40 -3.56 5.77
CA ASN A 187 -9.65 -3.62 5.02
C ASN A 187 -9.42 -3.82 3.52
N ALA A 188 -8.30 -3.34 2.97
CA ALA A 188 -8.01 -3.51 1.56
C ALA A 188 -6.51 -3.50 1.22
N LEU A 189 -6.21 -4.14 0.09
CA LEU A 189 -4.93 -4.10 -0.60
C LEU A 189 -5.12 -3.45 -1.96
N VAL A 190 -4.37 -2.38 -2.24
CA VAL A 190 -4.26 -1.82 -3.59
C VAL A 190 -2.88 -2.19 -4.12
N LEU A 191 -2.86 -3.00 -5.18
CA LEU A 191 -1.65 -3.58 -5.75
C LEU A 191 -1.42 -2.97 -7.14
N GLU A 192 -0.54 -1.97 -7.21
CA GLU A 192 -0.14 -1.31 -8.44
C GLU A 192 1.05 -2.04 -9.09
N THR A 193 0.89 -2.42 -10.36
CA THR A 193 1.86 -3.19 -11.15
C THR A 193 2.48 -4.38 -10.40
N PRO A 194 1.67 -5.26 -9.79
CA PRO A 194 2.17 -6.32 -8.93
C PRO A 194 2.78 -7.46 -9.72
N PHE A 195 3.68 -8.21 -9.07
CA PHE A 195 4.18 -9.48 -9.55
C PHE A 195 3.82 -10.62 -8.60
N THR A 196 3.87 -11.85 -9.08
CA THR A 196 3.49 -13.04 -8.31
C THR A 196 4.48 -13.38 -7.20
N ASN A 197 5.78 -13.45 -7.53
CA ASN A 197 6.88 -13.62 -6.57
C ASN A 197 8.25 -13.25 -7.20
N THR A 198 9.28 -13.09 -6.37
CA THR A 198 10.64 -12.75 -6.82
C THR A 198 11.24 -13.80 -7.77
N ARG A 199 10.89 -15.09 -7.61
CA ARG A 199 11.35 -16.15 -8.51
C ARG A 199 10.82 -15.98 -9.93
N ALA A 200 9.54 -15.61 -10.07
CA ALA A 200 8.94 -15.30 -11.36
C ALA A 200 9.63 -14.09 -12.00
N MET A 201 9.88 -13.03 -11.23
CA MET A 201 10.61 -11.85 -11.70
C MET A 201 12.05 -12.17 -12.11
N LEU A 202 12.77 -13.03 -11.38
CA LEU A 202 14.11 -13.49 -11.77
C LEU A 202 14.08 -14.17 -13.14
N THR A 203 13.02 -14.94 -13.43
CA THR A 203 12.85 -15.60 -14.73
C THR A 203 12.51 -14.60 -15.85
N ALA A 204 11.69 -13.59 -15.55
CA ALA A 204 11.33 -12.53 -16.48
C ALA A 204 12.55 -11.65 -16.86
N LEU A 205 13.38 -11.29 -15.87
CA LEU A 205 14.57 -10.46 -16.08
C LEU A 205 15.72 -11.22 -16.76
N TYR A 206 15.83 -12.53 -16.55
CA TYR A 206 16.86 -13.38 -17.14
C TYR A 206 16.25 -14.56 -17.92
N PRO A 207 15.59 -14.30 -19.07
CA PRO A 207 14.85 -15.32 -19.81
C PRO A 207 15.75 -16.35 -20.51
N GLN A 208 17.03 -16.01 -20.76
CA GLN A 208 17.96 -16.85 -21.50
C GLN A 208 18.25 -18.16 -20.75
N LYS A 209 17.73 -19.28 -21.28
CA LYS A 209 17.87 -20.61 -20.67
C LYS A 209 19.31 -21.12 -20.60
N TRP A 210 20.22 -20.59 -21.43
CA TRP A 210 21.64 -20.95 -21.40
C TRP A 210 22.45 -20.16 -20.36
N LEU A 211 21.85 -19.15 -19.72
CA LEU A 211 22.50 -18.42 -18.63
C LEU A 211 22.09 -19.00 -17.27
N PRO A 212 23.00 -19.01 -16.27
CA PRO A 212 22.73 -19.64 -14.98
C PRO A 212 21.74 -18.85 -14.11
N TYR A 213 21.48 -17.56 -14.42
CA TYR A 213 20.84 -16.62 -13.50
C TYR A 213 19.44 -17.04 -13.05
N ARG A 214 18.56 -17.47 -13.98
CA ARG A 214 17.21 -17.96 -13.63
C ARG A 214 17.22 -19.21 -12.74
N TYR A 215 18.31 -19.98 -12.73
CA TYR A 215 18.46 -21.18 -11.92
C TYR A 215 19.02 -20.89 -10.51
N LEU A 216 19.38 -19.65 -10.21
CA LEU A 216 19.85 -19.24 -8.89
C LEU A 216 18.70 -19.03 -7.88
N TRP A 217 17.45 -19.29 -8.28
CA TRP A 217 16.28 -19.13 -7.42
C TRP A 217 16.35 -19.85 -6.06
N PRO A 218 17.00 -21.03 -5.88
CA PRO A 218 17.10 -21.68 -4.57
C PRO A 218 17.93 -20.87 -3.56
N PHE A 219 18.73 -19.92 -4.03
CA PHE A 219 19.56 -19.06 -3.20
C PHE A 219 18.94 -17.69 -2.95
N LEU A 220 17.71 -17.45 -3.42
CA LEU A 220 17.01 -16.19 -3.19
C LEU A 220 16.78 -15.99 -1.68
N ARG A 221 17.14 -14.80 -1.20
CA ARG A 221 16.86 -14.36 0.18
C ARG A 221 15.63 -13.47 0.28
N ASN A 222 15.12 -13.02 -0.86
CA ASN A 222 13.90 -12.21 -0.94
C ASN A 222 12.91 -13.00 -1.81
N HIS A 223 11.79 -13.39 -1.24
CA HIS A 223 10.74 -14.19 -1.87
C HIS A 223 9.58 -13.33 -2.36
N LEU A 224 9.16 -12.35 -1.56
CA LEU A 224 8.05 -11.43 -1.86
C LEU A 224 6.88 -12.15 -2.54
N ASP A 225 6.41 -13.23 -1.92
CA ASP A 225 5.51 -14.20 -2.52
C ASP A 225 4.04 -13.79 -2.34
N SER A 226 3.61 -12.81 -3.14
CA SER A 226 2.24 -12.33 -3.13
C SER A 226 1.23 -13.45 -3.44
N TRP A 227 1.56 -14.42 -4.31
CA TRP A 227 0.67 -15.53 -4.62
C TRP A 227 0.38 -16.43 -3.42
N ALA A 228 1.42 -16.78 -2.64
CA ALA A 228 1.26 -17.57 -1.42
C ALA A 228 0.60 -16.75 -0.30
N ASN A 229 0.98 -15.47 -0.17
CA ASN A 229 0.42 -14.57 0.83
C ASN A 229 -1.11 -14.40 0.70
N LEU A 230 -1.65 -14.40 -0.52
CA LEU A 230 -3.11 -14.28 -0.73
C LEU A 230 -3.90 -15.43 -0.06
N GLU A 231 -3.37 -16.64 -0.04
CA GLU A 231 -4.00 -17.77 0.68
C GLU A 231 -3.96 -17.57 2.19
N LEU A 232 -2.82 -17.13 2.72
CA LEU A 232 -2.68 -16.81 4.14
C LEU A 232 -3.61 -15.67 4.57
N ILE A 233 -3.78 -14.65 3.72
CA ILE A 233 -4.71 -13.54 3.93
C ILE A 233 -6.16 -14.05 3.93
N ALA A 234 -6.51 -14.94 3.00
CA ALA A 234 -7.85 -15.52 2.92
C ALA A 234 -8.22 -16.39 4.12
N ALA A 235 -7.23 -16.98 4.78
CA ALA A 235 -7.42 -17.76 6.01
C ALA A 235 -7.66 -16.90 7.26
N LYS A 236 -7.51 -15.57 7.19
CA LYS A 236 -7.76 -14.66 8.32
C LYS A 236 -9.26 -14.42 8.52
N GLY A 237 -9.64 -14.15 9.77
CA GLY A 237 -11.03 -13.87 10.13
C GLY A 237 -11.62 -12.66 9.41
N GLN A 238 -10.82 -11.60 9.21
CA GLN A 238 -11.19 -10.47 8.37
C GLN A 238 -10.47 -10.54 7.02
N LYS A 239 -11.26 -10.64 5.94
CA LYS A 239 -10.77 -10.74 4.57
C LYS A 239 -10.74 -9.37 3.89
N PRO A 240 -9.57 -8.78 3.58
CA PRO A 240 -9.49 -7.53 2.86
C PRO A 240 -9.97 -7.68 1.42
N GLY A 241 -10.48 -6.60 0.83
CA GLY A 241 -10.66 -6.50 -0.63
C GLY A 241 -9.32 -6.30 -1.34
N VAL A 242 -9.12 -6.91 -2.50
CA VAL A 242 -7.87 -6.81 -3.28
C VAL A 242 -8.13 -6.08 -4.59
N TYR A 243 -7.46 -4.96 -4.83
CA TYR A 243 -7.63 -4.14 -6.02
C TYR A 243 -6.32 -4.14 -6.81
N ILE A 244 -6.31 -4.77 -7.98
CA ILE A 244 -5.12 -4.91 -8.82
C ILE A 244 -5.20 -3.87 -9.94
N VAL A 245 -4.15 -3.05 -10.07
CA VAL A 245 -4.04 -2.04 -11.14
C VAL A 245 -2.74 -2.27 -11.89
N GLU A 246 -2.82 -2.69 -13.15
CA GLU A 246 -1.63 -3.01 -13.96
C GLU A 246 -1.40 -2.01 -15.11
N GLY A 247 -0.17 -1.98 -15.62
CA GLY A 247 0.16 -1.25 -16.84
C GLY A 247 -0.10 -2.11 -18.07
N GLY A 248 -0.92 -1.65 -19.01
CA GLY A 248 -1.26 -2.42 -20.21
C GLY A 248 -0.10 -2.59 -21.22
N LYS A 249 1.04 -1.94 -20.98
CA LYS A 249 2.30 -2.12 -21.73
C LYS A 249 3.49 -2.25 -20.78
N ASP A 250 3.27 -2.83 -19.60
CA ASP A 250 4.33 -3.06 -18.61
C ASP A 250 5.50 -3.82 -19.26
N GLU A 251 6.66 -3.19 -19.26
CA GLU A 251 7.90 -3.68 -19.87
C GLU A 251 8.77 -4.47 -18.89
N LEU A 252 8.42 -4.46 -17.59
CA LEU A 252 9.19 -5.12 -16.52
C LEU A 252 8.47 -6.34 -15.98
N VAL A 253 7.20 -6.20 -15.63
CA VAL A 253 6.38 -7.29 -15.08
C VAL A 253 5.63 -7.96 -16.23
N PRO A 254 5.73 -9.30 -16.38
CA PRO A 254 4.95 -10.04 -17.36
C PRO A 254 3.45 -9.75 -17.27
N SER A 255 2.80 -9.61 -18.43
CA SER A 255 1.40 -9.19 -18.53
C SER A 255 0.38 -10.19 -17.94
N ASP A 256 0.80 -11.43 -17.67
CA ASP A 256 -0.03 -12.47 -17.06
C ASP A 256 -0.03 -12.43 -15.52
N HIS A 257 0.89 -11.70 -14.89
CA HIS A 257 0.99 -11.67 -13.42
C HIS A 257 -0.24 -11.08 -12.73
N GLY A 258 -0.84 -10.02 -13.30
CA GLY A 258 -2.07 -9.42 -12.78
C GLY A 258 -3.25 -10.40 -12.81
N ASP A 259 -3.45 -11.06 -13.95
CA ASP A 259 -4.48 -12.10 -14.14
C ASP A 259 -4.24 -13.31 -13.22
N ILE A 260 -2.99 -13.78 -13.06
CA ILE A 260 -2.66 -14.87 -12.13
C ILE A 260 -3.04 -14.51 -10.69
N LEU A 261 -2.71 -13.30 -10.23
CA LEU A 261 -3.06 -12.85 -8.87
C LEU A 261 -4.56 -12.65 -8.70
N TYR A 262 -5.25 -12.14 -9.73
CA TYR A 262 -6.70 -11.99 -9.72
C TYR A 262 -7.40 -13.35 -9.59
N ARG A 263 -7.03 -14.33 -10.43
CA ARG A 263 -7.55 -15.70 -10.34
C ARG A 263 -7.23 -16.34 -9.01
N ARG A 264 -6.02 -16.13 -8.49
CA ARG A 264 -5.65 -16.60 -7.15
C ARG A 264 -6.60 -16.07 -6.09
N CYS A 265 -6.98 -14.79 -6.14
CA CYS A 265 -7.98 -14.23 -5.22
C CYS A 265 -9.33 -14.96 -5.34
N GLN A 266 -9.78 -15.26 -6.56
CA GLN A 266 -11.01 -16.03 -6.79
C GLN A 266 -10.92 -17.44 -6.18
N ASP A 267 -9.81 -18.14 -6.41
CA ASP A 267 -9.56 -19.50 -5.90
C ASP A 267 -9.62 -19.56 -4.36
N VAL A 268 -9.08 -18.54 -3.69
CA VAL A 268 -9.07 -18.44 -2.22
C VAL A 268 -10.26 -17.65 -1.66
N GLN A 269 -11.23 -17.30 -2.50
CA GLN A 269 -12.46 -16.59 -2.11
C GLN A 269 -12.21 -15.23 -1.43
N LEU A 270 -11.23 -14.47 -1.94
CA LEU A 270 -11.06 -13.06 -1.65
C LEU A 270 -11.84 -12.22 -2.67
N HIS A 271 -12.50 -11.17 -2.20
CA HIS A 271 -13.05 -10.17 -3.10
C HIS A 271 -11.91 -9.48 -3.84
N ALA A 272 -11.96 -9.46 -5.17
CA ALA A 272 -10.96 -8.78 -5.97
C ALA A 272 -11.54 -8.01 -7.15
N GLU A 273 -10.87 -6.91 -7.49
CA GLU A 273 -11.06 -6.15 -8.73
C GLU A 273 -9.74 -6.09 -9.49
N TRP A 274 -9.81 -6.04 -10.81
CA TRP A 274 -8.65 -5.94 -11.69
C TRP A 274 -8.89 -4.91 -12.78
N HIS A 275 -7.95 -3.98 -12.92
CA HIS A 275 -8.02 -2.87 -13.85
C HIS A 275 -6.70 -2.73 -14.62
N THR A 276 -6.79 -2.59 -15.94
CA THR A 276 -5.63 -2.36 -16.82
C THR A 276 -5.57 -0.92 -17.29
N VAL A 277 -4.49 -0.22 -16.99
CA VAL A 277 -4.24 1.14 -17.50
C VAL A 277 -3.65 1.04 -18.90
N ARG A 278 -4.51 1.17 -19.92
CA ARG A 278 -4.13 0.99 -21.33
C ARG A 278 -2.95 1.88 -21.71
N GLY A 279 -1.90 1.24 -22.25
CA GLY A 279 -0.72 1.92 -22.78
C GLY A 279 0.26 2.45 -21.73
N ALA A 280 0.01 2.23 -20.43
CA ALA A 280 0.96 2.56 -19.38
C ALA A 280 2.10 1.54 -19.32
N LEU A 281 3.32 2.07 -19.24
CA LEU A 281 4.53 1.36 -18.82
C LEU A 281 4.52 1.12 -17.30
N HIS A 282 5.51 0.38 -16.79
CA HIS A 282 5.58 -0.07 -15.39
C HIS A 282 5.45 1.06 -14.35
N ASN A 283 6.10 2.20 -14.60
CA ASN A 283 6.08 3.36 -13.71
C ASN A 283 5.06 4.43 -14.13
N ASP A 284 4.38 4.25 -15.26
CA ASP A 284 3.46 5.25 -15.82
C ASP A 284 2.08 5.22 -15.16
N VAL A 285 1.72 4.13 -14.47
CA VAL A 285 0.38 3.92 -13.91
C VAL A 285 0.01 5.07 -12.97
N MET A 286 0.79 5.31 -11.91
CA MET A 286 0.58 6.45 -11.02
C MET A 286 0.86 7.82 -11.63
N VAL A 287 1.49 7.92 -12.80
CA VAL A 287 1.84 9.21 -13.46
C VAL A 287 0.71 9.68 -14.38
N ARG A 288 0.14 8.75 -15.15
CA ARG A 288 -0.91 9.02 -16.15
C ARG A 288 -2.22 9.38 -15.48
N ARG A 289 -2.93 10.35 -16.07
CA ARG A 289 -4.24 10.80 -15.57
C ARG A 289 -5.23 9.65 -15.37
N HIS A 290 -5.31 8.73 -16.33
CA HIS A 290 -6.21 7.58 -16.23
C HIS A 290 -5.81 6.61 -15.11
N GLY A 291 -4.51 6.33 -14.94
CA GLY A 291 -4.08 5.45 -13.85
C GLY A 291 -4.26 6.09 -12.47
N LYS A 292 -4.01 7.41 -12.33
CA LYS A 292 -4.35 8.16 -11.10
C LYS A 292 -5.84 8.03 -10.73
N HIS A 293 -6.71 8.13 -11.74
CA HIS A 293 -8.15 7.95 -11.56
C HIS A 293 -8.51 6.53 -11.13
N ILE A 294 -7.97 5.49 -11.78
CA ILE A 294 -8.24 4.10 -11.42
C ILE A 294 -7.74 3.76 -9.99
N ILE A 295 -6.57 4.26 -9.60
CA ILE A 295 -6.07 4.07 -8.22
C ILE A 295 -6.99 4.77 -7.22
N ALA A 296 -7.37 6.02 -7.49
CA ALA A 296 -8.31 6.76 -6.64
C ALA A 296 -9.65 6.02 -6.51
N GLN A 297 -10.19 5.54 -7.63
CA GLN A 297 -11.43 4.79 -7.66
C GLN A 297 -11.33 3.49 -6.88
N SER A 298 -10.21 2.77 -6.99
CA SER A 298 -9.96 1.53 -6.25
C SER A 298 -9.95 1.77 -4.74
N ILE A 299 -9.29 2.84 -4.29
CA ILE A 299 -9.26 3.25 -2.88
C ILE A 299 -10.66 3.70 -2.42
N ALA A 300 -11.41 4.47 -3.21
CA ALA A 300 -12.76 4.91 -2.86
C ALA A 300 -13.75 3.72 -2.77
N SER A 301 -13.62 2.76 -3.69
CA SER A 301 -14.40 1.51 -3.68
C SER A 301 -14.06 0.65 -2.45
N ALA A 302 -12.77 0.56 -2.10
CA ALA A 302 -12.31 -0.10 -0.88
C ALA A 302 -12.92 0.52 0.39
N VAL A 303 -12.97 1.85 0.49
CA VAL A 303 -13.59 2.55 1.62
C VAL A 303 -15.08 2.25 1.70
N SER A 304 -15.79 2.37 0.57
CA SER A 304 -17.24 2.12 0.51
C SER A 304 -17.57 0.68 0.95
N ARG A 305 -16.82 -0.29 0.41
CA ARG A 305 -16.96 -1.70 0.76
C ARG A 305 -16.70 -1.97 2.24
N ALA A 306 -15.69 -1.34 2.82
CA ALA A 306 -15.37 -1.51 4.24
C ALA A 306 -16.47 -0.94 5.15
N GLN A 307 -17.06 0.20 4.77
CA GLN A 307 -18.19 0.80 5.48
C GLN A 307 -19.44 -0.09 5.40
N GLU A 308 -19.74 -0.67 4.25
CA GLU A 308 -20.86 -1.61 4.06
C GLU A 308 -20.72 -2.85 4.95
N LEU A 309 -19.54 -3.50 4.93
CA LEU A 309 -19.26 -4.65 5.80
C LEU A 309 -19.41 -4.32 7.29
N SER A 310 -18.99 -3.12 7.69
CA SER A 310 -19.09 -2.68 9.09
C SER A 310 -20.54 -2.41 9.49
N ALA A 311 -21.35 -1.88 8.57
CA ALA A 311 -22.78 -1.67 8.78
C ALA A 311 -23.54 -3.00 8.90
N ASP A 312 -23.23 -3.99 8.06
CA ASP A 312 -23.83 -5.33 8.11
C ASP A 312 -23.51 -6.06 9.42
N GLN A 313 -22.26 -5.96 9.90
CA GLN A 313 -21.86 -6.52 11.19
C GLN A 313 -22.60 -5.86 12.36
N ALA A 314 -22.82 -4.54 12.32
CA ALA A 314 -23.56 -3.81 13.34
C ALA A 314 -25.05 -4.19 13.36
N GLN A 315 -25.65 -4.52 12.21
CA GLN A 315 -27.05 -4.95 12.11
C GLN A 315 -27.28 -6.40 12.54
N CYS A 316 -26.27 -7.27 12.40
CA CYS A 316 -26.38 -8.69 12.78
C CYS A 316 -26.22 -8.98 14.29
N LEU A 317 -25.88 -7.99 15.11
CA LEU A 317 -25.87 -8.14 16.58
C LEU A 317 -27.31 -7.97 17.12
N PRO A 318 -27.99 -9.05 17.59
CA PRO A 318 -29.32 -8.92 18.16
C PRO A 318 -29.27 -8.01 19.39
N GLY A 319 -30.08 -6.96 19.37
CA GLY A 319 -30.14 -5.96 20.43
C GLY A 319 -30.38 -6.62 21.79
N LEU A 320 -29.48 -6.37 22.74
CA LEU A 320 -29.80 -6.50 24.16
C LEU A 320 -31.04 -5.66 24.41
N ALA A 321 -32.15 -6.35 24.68
CA ALA A 321 -33.43 -5.78 24.99
C ALA A 321 -33.25 -4.66 26.02
N LYS A 322 -33.73 -3.47 25.66
CA LYS A 322 -34.02 -2.41 26.62
C LYS A 322 -35.01 -2.97 27.64
N SER A 323 -34.52 -3.43 28.78
CA SER A 323 -35.35 -3.68 29.95
C SER A 323 -35.86 -2.32 30.43
N LYS A 324 -37.11 -2.02 30.10
CA LYS A 324 -37.89 -1.02 30.81
C LYS A 324 -38.25 -1.61 32.17
N THR A 325 -37.68 -1.06 33.23
CA THR A 325 -38.26 -0.96 34.58
C THR A 325 -37.68 0.26 35.23
#